data_AF-A0A381QPL2-F1
#
_entry.id   AF-A0A381QPL2-F1
#
_cell.length_a   1.000
_cell.length_b   1.000
_cell.length_c   1.000
_cell.angle_alpha   90.00
_cell.angle_beta   90.00
_cell.angle_gamma   90.00
#
_symmetry.space_group_name_H-M   'P 1'
#
loop_
_entity.id
_entity.type
_entity.pdbx_description
1 polymer ?
#
loop_
_entity_poly.entity_id
_entity_poly.type
_entity_poly.pdbx_seq_one_letter_code
_entity_poly.pdbx_strand_id
1 'polypeptide(L)'
;MFLVDTVVGLYTLIVMLRFLFGLTGADHLNPISQAVLKLSNPPLKRLRQIVPRLPGIDTAAVVLLLILEMCRIAGINLLSGHSPAIVGLVLLSVGELLKLAIYIIIFSIFIRAMLSWFSSAGYTPVLRLMHTFTEPVL
;
A
#
# COMPACT_ATOMS: atom_id res chain seq x y z
N MET A 1 -16.34 -15.46 0.74
CA MET A 1 -16.08 -14.01 0.87
C MET A 1 -14.83 -13.71 1.68
N PHE A 2 -14.70 -14.18 2.93
CA PHE A 2 -13.55 -13.89 3.81
C PHE A 2 -12.16 -14.14 3.19
N LEU A 3 -11.92 -15.31 2.58
CA LEU A 3 -10.59 -15.61 2.00
C LEU A 3 -10.19 -14.64 0.88
N VAL A 4 -11.14 -14.29 -0.01
CA VAL A 4 -10.89 -13.35 -1.11
C VAL A 4 -10.60 -11.97 -0.55
N ASP A 5 -11.41 -11.52 0.41
CA ASP A 5 -11.22 -10.22 1.07
C ASP A 5 -9.85 -10.12 1.77
N THR A 6 -9.48 -11.14 2.55
CA THR A 6 -8.21 -11.19 3.26
C THR A 6 -7.02 -11.24 2.30
N VAL A 7 -7.06 -12.10 1.28
CA VAL A 7 -5.92 -12.26 0.35
C VAL A 7 -5.75 -11.00 -0.50
N VAL A 8 -6.83 -10.48 -1.08
CA VAL A 8 -6.74 -9.28 -1.92
C VAL A 8 -6.40 -8.07 -1.07
N GLY A 9 -7.02 -7.91 0.12
CA GLY A 9 -6.70 -6.82 1.04
C GLY A 9 -5.25 -6.84 1.52
N LEU A 10 -4.70 -8.01 1.87
CA LEU A 10 -3.29 -8.15 2.23
C LEU A 10 -2.37 -7.79 1.05
N TYR A 11 -2.75 -8.18 -0.17
CA TYR A 11 -1.98 -7.83 -1.35
C TYR A 11 -2.05 -6.32 -1.65
N THR A 12 -3.22 -5.70 -1.54
CA THR A 12 -3.42 -4.25 -1.63
C THR A 12 -2.57 -3.51 -0.59
N LEU A 13 -2.50 -4.00 0.65
CA LEU A 13 -1.61 -3.47 1.69
C LEU A 13 -0.14 -3.47 1.23
N ILE A 14 0.35 -4.60 0.71
CA ILE A 14 1.75 -4.71 0.23
C ILE A 14 2.02 -3.72 -0.91
N VAL A 15 1.11 -3.61 -1.88
CA VAL A 15 1.27 -2.68 -3.01
C VAL A 15 1.18 -1.23 -2.54
N MET A 16 0.30 -0.92 -1.57
CA MET A 16 0.17 0.41 -0.99
C MET A 16 1.42 0.81 -0.22
N LEU A 17 1.98 -0.10 0.59
CA LEU A 17 3.26 0.12 1.27
C LEU A 17 4.37 0.44 0.27
N ARG A 18 4.45 -0.29 -0.84
CA ARG A 18 5.42 0.03 -1.90
C ARG A 18 5.21 1.42 -2.46
N PHE A 19 3.97 1.78 -2.78
CA PHE A 19 3.65 3.08 -3.34
C PHE A 19 4.09 4.19 -2.39
N LEU A 20 3.73 4.08 -1.10
CA LEU A 20 4.10 5.05 -0.09
C LEU A 20 5.62 5.09 0.15
N PHE A 21 6.31 3.94 0.19
CA PHE A 21 7.78 3.89 0.29
C PHE A 21 8.47 4.59 -0.89
N GLY A 22 7.91 4.47 -2.09
CA GLY A 22 8.39 5.18 -3.27
C GLY A 22 8.18 6.70 -3.16
N LEU A 23 7.07 7.15 -2.57
CA LEU A 23 6.79 8.56 -2.35
C LEU A 23 7.67 9.19 -1.26
N THR A 24 7.90 8.47 -0.16
CA THR A 24 8.67 8.99 0.99
C THR A 24 10.17 8.80 0.83
N GLY A 25 10.63 8.11 -0.22
CA GLY A 25 12.04 7.76 -0.38
C GLY A 25 12.55 6.81 0.72
N ALA A 26 11.69 5.89 1.19
CA ALA A 26 12.03 4.97 2.26
C ALA A 26 13.29 4.13 1.94
N ASP A 27 14.07 3.77 2.96
CA ASP A 27 15.35 3.05 2.79
C ASP A 27 15.14 1.71 2.05
N HIS A 28 15.65 1.65 0.81
CA HIS A 28 15.57 0.49 -0.06
C HIS A 28 16.48 -0.66 0.39
N LEU A 29 17.50 -0.37 1.23
CA LEU A 29 18.39 -1.38 1.80
C LEU A 29 17.72 -2.14 2.94
N ASN A 30 16.60 -1.63 3.47
CA ASN A 30 15.88 -2.28 4.55
C ASN A 30 15.28 -3.63 4.13
N PRO A 31 15.44 -4.72 4.90
CA PRO A 31 14.90 -6.03 4.54
C PRO A 31 13.37 -6.02 4.36
N ILE A 32 12.64 -5.20 5.11
CA ILE A 32 11.18 -5.08 5.00
C ILE A 32 10.82 -4.37 3.69
N SER A 33 11.51 -3.28 3.37
CA SER A 33 11.33 -2.57 2.10
C SER A 33 11.61 -3.50 0.92
N GLN A 34 12.70 -4.27 0.97
CA GLN A 34 13.04 -5.26 -0.06
C GLN A 34 11.97 -6.36 -0.20
N ALA A 35 11.43 -6.87 0.91
CA ALA A 35 10.35 -7.86 0.87
C ALA A 35 9.10 -7.29 0.17
N VAL A 36 8.69 -6.08 0.54
CA VAL A 36 7.57 -5.36 -0.08
C VAL A 36 7.82 -5.15 -1.57
N LEU A 37 9.01 -4.69 -1.95
CA LEU A 37 9.38 -4.48 -3.35
C LEU A 37 9.34 -5.80 -4.14
N LYS A 38 9.89 -6.89 -3.58
CA LYS A 38 9.95 -8.20 -4.22
C LYS A 38 8.56 -8.80 -4.44
N LEU A 39 7.67 -8.69 -3.46
CA LEU A 39 6.30 -9.24 -3.52
C LEU A 39 5.39 -8.47 -4.49
N SER A 40 5.58 -7.17 -4.61
CA SER A 40 4.78 -6.30 -5.49
C SER A 40 5.31 -6.22 -6.93
N ASN A 41 6.59 -6.53 -7.17
CA ASN A 41 7.24 -6.38 -8.48
C ASN A 41 6.61 -7.17 -9.65
N PRO A 42 6.16 -8.44 -9.50
CA PRO A 42 5.75 -9.24 -10.66
C PRO A 42 4.61 -8.62 -11.50
N PRO A 43 3.47 -8.18 -10.92
CA PRO A 43 2.43 -7.51 -11.71
C PRO A 43 2.82 -6.09 -12.11
N LEU A 44 3.53 -5.35 -11.25
CA LEU A 44 3.99 -4.00 -11.57
C LEU A 44 4.90 -3.98 -12.80
N LYS A 45 5.77 -4.97 -12.97
CA LYS A 45 6.67 -5.06 -14.14
C LYS A 45 5.89 -5.20 -15.45
N ARG A 46 4.81 -6.00 -15.45
CA ARG A 46 3.93 -6.15 -16.62
C ARG A 46 3.17 -4.86 -16.88
N LEU A 47 2.61 -4.25 -15.84
CA LEU A 47 1.80 -3.05 -15.98
C LEU A 47 2.63 -1.83 -16.40
N ARG A 48 3.89 -1.72 -15.95
CA ARG A 48 4.86 -0.69 -16.37
C ARG A 48 5.22 -0.74 -17.85
N GLN A 49 4.91 -1.83 -18.58
CA GLN A 49 5.08 -1.88 -20.03
C GLN A 49 3.95 -1.15 -20.77
N ILE A 50 2.79 -1.01 -20.12
CA ILE A 50 1.58 -0.41 -20.69
C ILE A 50 1.40 1.02 -20.18
N VAL A 51 1.64 1.23 -18.89
CA VAL A 51 1.39 2.51 -18.21
C VAL A 51 2.61 3.42 -18.31
N PRO A 52 2.47 4.66 -18.82
CA PRO A 52 3.56 5.62 -18.88
C PRO A 52 3.98 6.03 -17.47
N ARG A 53 5.29 6.25 -17.28
CA ARG A 53 5.84 6.69 -16.00
C ARG A 53 5.70 8.20 -15.88
N LEU A 54 5.03 8.68 -14.83
CA LEU A 54 5.10 10.09 -14.46
C LEU A 54 6.29 10.32 -13.52
N PRO A 55 6.98 11.47 -13.62
CA PRO A 55 8.04 11.82 -12.70
C PRO A 55 7.47 11.96 -11.28
N GLY A 56 8.11 11.36 -10.29
CA GLY A 56 7.76 11.49 -8.87
C GLY A 56 6.62 10.58 -8.36
N ILE A 57 5.88 9.87 -9.23
CA ILE A 57 4.77 8.99 -8.82
C ILE A 57 4.89 7.63 -9.53
N ASP A 58 4.77 6.52 -8.79
CA ASP A 58 4.65 5.18 -9.37
C ASP A 58 3.23 4.96 -9.92
N THR A 59 2.97 5.48 -11.12
CA THR A 59 1.69 5.40 -11.83
C THR A 59 1.20 3.96 -12.01
N ALA A 60 2.12 3.02 -12.25
CA ALA A 60 1.77 1.61 -12.34
C ALA A 60 1.27 1.07 -11.00
N ALA A 61 1.83 1.53 -9.87
CA ALA A 61 1.32 1.16 -8.56
C ALA A 61 -0.09 1.71 -8.31
N VAL A 62 -0.35 2.96 -8.67
CA VAL A 62 -1.70 3.57 -8.55
C VAL A 62 -2.73 2.80 -9.37
N VAL A 63 -2.41 2.50 -10.63
CA VAL A 63 -3.30 1.73 -11.52
C VAL A 63 -3.53 0.31 -10.97
N LEU A 64 -2.47 -0.36 -10.49
CA LEU A 64 -2.60 -1.69 -9.90
C LEU A 64 -3.48 -1.67 -8.64
N LEU A 65 -3.29 -0.67 -7.76
CA LEU A 65 -4.11 -0.50 -6.56
C LEU A 65 -5.58 -0.31 -6.89
N LEU A 66 -5.89 0.55 -7.87
CA LEU A 66 -7.27 0.75 -8.33
C LEU A 66 -7.88 -0.54 -8.87
N ILE A 67 -7.16 -1.27 -9.73
CA ILE A 67 -7.65 -2.54 -10.29
C ILE A 67 -7.92 -3.56 -9.18
N LEU A 68 -6.99 -3.73 -8.23
CA LEU A 68 -7.14 -4.68 -7.12
C LEU A 68 -8.38 -4.36 -6.27
N GLU A 69 -8.54 -3.09 -5.90
CA GLU A 69 -9.65 -2.69 -5.03
C GLU A 69 -11.00 -2.73 -5.76
N MET A 70 -11.03 -2.37 -7.04
CA MET A 70 -12.23 -2.53 -7.87
C MET A 70 -12.62 -4.00 -8.01
N CYS A 71 -11.65 -4.89 -8.28
CA CYS A 71 -11.92 -6.33 -8.36
C CYS A 71 -12.42 -6.90 -7.03
N ARG A 72 -11.84 -6.45 -5.90
CA ARG A 72 -12.27 -6.86 -4.55
C ARG A 72 -13.72 -6.46 -4.30
N ILE A 73 -14.05 -5.18 -4.45
CA ILE A 73 -15.38 -4.64 -4.17
C ILE A 73 -16.41 -5.23 -5.15
N ALA A 74 -16.08 -5.30 -6.44
CA ALA A 74 -16.97 -5.89 -7.44
C ALA A 74 -17.23 -7.38 -7.15
N GLY A 75 -16.19 -8.14 -6.81
CA GLY A 75 -16.31 -9.56 -6.46
C GLY A 75 -17.24 -9.78 -5.26
N ILE A 76 -17.12 -8.96 -4.22
CA ILE A 76 -18.00 -9.04 -3.04
C ILE A 76 -19.44 -8.67 -3.40
N ASN A 77 -19.66 -7.59 -4.14
CA ASN A 77 -21.01 -7.13 -4.52
C ASN A 77 -21.75 -8.14 -5.41
N LEU A 78 -21.05 -8.68 -6.41
CA LEU A 78 -21.61 -9.70 -7.30
C LEU A 78 -22.00 -10.97 -6.54
N LEU A 79 -21.16 -11.43 -5.60
CA LEU A 79 -21.48 -12.57 -4.74
C LEU A 79 -22.64 -12.29 -3.78
N SER A 80 -22.86 -11.02 -3.42
CA SER A 80 -24.01 -10.56 -2.62
C SER A 80 -25.27 -10.30 -3.46
N GLY A 81 -25.27 -10.60 -4.77
CA GLY A 81 -26.42 -10.41 -5.67
C GLY A 81 -26.71 -8.96 -6.03
N HIS A 82 -25.81 -8.02 -5.72
CA HIS A 82 -25.96 -6.61 -6.08
C HIS A 82 -25.21 -6.32 -7.38
N SER A 83 -25.79 -5.49 -8.24
CA SER A 83 -25.08 -4.98 -9.43
C SER A 83 -24.37 -3.68 -9.07
N PRO A 84 -23.03 -3.66 -8.99
CA PRO A 84 -22.31 -2.47 -8.59
C PRO A 84 -22.29 -1.46 -9.74
N ALA A 85 -22.74 -0.24 -9.48
CA ALA A 85 -22.57 0.85 -10.44
C ALA A 85 -21.08 1.18 -10.61
N ILE A 86 -20.62 1.34 -11.86
CA ILE A 86 -19.21 1.58 -12.19
C ILE A 86 -18.66 2.82 -11.46
N VAL A 87 -19.44 3.90 -11.43
CA VAL A 87 -19.08 5.14 -10.71
C VAL A 87 -18.92 4.88 -9.21
N GLY A 88 -19.84 4.10 -8.63
CA GLY A 88 -19.76 3.68 -7.23
C GLY A 88 -18.51 2.84 -6.94
N LEU A 89 -18.16 1.91 -7.83
CA LEU A 89 -16.94 1.11 -7.68
C LEU A 89 -15.69 1.98 -7.65
N VAL A 90 -15.53 2.88 -8.63
CA VAL A 90 -14.35 3.74 -8.70
C VAL A 90 -14.26 4.63 -7.46
N LEU A 91 -15.36 5.25 -7.07
CA LEU A 91 -15.39 6.15 -5.90
C LEU A 91 -15.07 5.41 -4.60
N LEU A 92 -15.68 4.24 -4.39
CA LEU A 92 -15.43 3.42 -3.21
C LEU A 92 -14.00 2.86 -3.18
N SER A 93 -13.46 2.43 -4.32
CA SER A 93 -12.08 1.97 -4.42
C SER A 93 -11.10 3.07 -4.05
N VAL A 94 -11.29 4.30 -4.56
CA VAL A 94 -10.46 5.44 -4.17
C VAL A 94 -10.60 5.71 -2.66
N GLY A 95 -11.82 5.68 -2.13
CA GLY A 95 -12.08 5.87 -0.70
C GLY A 95 -11.37 4.84 0.19
N GLU A 96 -11.46 3.55 -0.13
CA GLU A 96 -10.80 2.48 0.63
C GLU A 96 -9.27 2.54 0.51
N LEU A 97 -8.74 2.91 -0.66
CA LEU A 97 -7.29 3.12 -0.83
C LEU A 97 -6.78 4.32 -0.02
N LEU A 98 -7.50 5.44 -0.01
CA LEU A 98 -7.16 6.61 0.81
C LEU A 98 -7.22 6.28 2.29
N LYS A 99 -8.29 5.61 2.72
CA LYS A 99 -8.43 5.08 4.08
C LYS A 99 -7.23 4.22 4.43
N LEU A 100 -6.91 3.21 3.62
CA LEU A 100 -5.76 2.33 3.86
C LEU A 100 -4.44 3.11 4.00
N ALA A 101 -4.19 4.09 3.14
CA ALA A 101 -3.01 4.93 3.22
C ALA A 101 -2.93 5.71 4.55
N ILE A 102 -4.04 6.33 4.96
CA ILE A 102 -4.14 7.04 6.24
C ILE A 102 -3.89 6.10 7.41
N TYR A 103 -4.51 4.91 7.41
CA TYR A 103 -4.30 3.90 8.45
C TYR A 103 -2.85 3.45 8.54
N ILE A 104 -2.17 3.24 7.41
CA ILE A 104 -0.74 2.88 7.37
C ILE A 104 0.11 3.99 8.01
N ILE A 105 -0.13 5.25 7.65
CA ILE A 105 0.63 6.40 8.16
C ILE A 105 0.43 6.54 9.67
N ILE A 106 -0.83 6.55 10.13
CA ILE A 106 -1.17 6.64 11.54
C ILE A 106 -0.52 5.50 12.34
N PHE A 107 -0.66 4.26 11.88
CA PHE A 107 -0.09 3.11 12.56
C PHE A 107 1.43 3.16 12.60
N SER A 108 2.08 3.65 11.54
CA SER A 108 3.53 3.82 11.50
C SER A 108 4.03 4.87 12.49
N ILE A 109 3.29 5.97 12.66
CA ILE A 109 3.58 7.00 13.68
C ILE A 109 3.43 6.40 15.08
N PHE A 110 2.36 5.63 15.33
CA PHE A 110 2.19 4.93 16.61
C PHE A 110 3.33 3.95 16.88
N ILE A 111 3.74 3.13 15.92
CA ILE A 111 4.89 2.22 16.05
C ILE A 111 6.16 3.03 16.38
N ARG A 112 6.43 4.13 15.65
CA ARG A 112 7.60 4.97 15.88
C ARG A 112 7.60 5.53 17.30
N ALA A 113 6.47 6.05 17.77
CA ALA A 113 6.34 6.59 19.12
C ALA A 113 6.57 5.50 20.18
N MET A 114 5.95 4.33 20.02
CA MET A 114 6.18 3.19 20.91
C MET A 114 7.65 2.77 20.93
N LEU A 115 8.27 2.60 19.76
CA LEU A 115 9.68 2.20 19.66
C LEU A 115 10.65 3.23 20.24
N SER A 116 10.34 4.53 20.13
CA SER A 116 11.18 5.60 20.69
C SER A 116 11.30 5.55 22.21
N TRP A 117 10.27 5.03 22.90
CA TRP A 117 10.31 4.86 24.35
C TRP A 117 11.22 3.70 24.76
N PHE A 118 11.31 2.66 23.93
CA PHE A 118 12.17 1.49 24.18
C PHE A 118 13.60 1.66 23.64
N SER A 119 13.86 2.63 22.77
CA SER A 119 15.15 2.78 22.08
C SER A 119 16.20 3.48 22.95
N SER A 120 16.70 2.77 23.96
CA SER A 120 17.95 3.11 24.66
C SER A 120 19.16 2.30 24.15
N ALA A 121 18.99 1.36 23.20
CA ALA A 121 20.10 0.57 22.64
C ALA A 121 19.82 0.04 21.21
N GLY A 122 20.33 0.72 20.18
CA GLY A 122 20.59 0.15 18.85
C GLY A 122 19.64 0.54 17.70
N TYR A 123 20.22 0.93 16.56
CA TYR A 123 19.52 1.20 15.30
C TYR A 123 19.02 -0.10 14.64
N THR A 124 17.86 -0.60 15.06
CA THR A 124 17.23 -1.75 14.39
C THR A 124 16.75 -1.36 12.97
N PRO A 125 16.73 -2.30 12.00
CA PRO A 125 16.22 -2.03 10.66
C PRO A 125 14.80 -1.44 10.66
N VAL A 126 13.90 -1.95 11.52
CA VAL A 126 12.53 -1.44 11.63
C VAL A 126 12.51 0.05 12.00
N LEU A 127 13.33 0.46 12.98
CA LEU A 127 13.35 1.85 13.45
C LEU A 127 13.79 2.81 12.34
N ARG A 128 14.81 2.44 11.56
CA ARG A 128 15.27 3.24 10.41
C ARG A 128 14.18 3.40 9.36
N LEU A 129 13.46 2.31 9.03
CA LEU A 129 12.37 2.36 8.06
C LEU A 129 11.23 3.25 8.53
N MET A 130 10.81 3.12 9.80
CA MET A 130 9.73 3.93 10.36
C MET A 130 10.11 5.41 10.41
N HIS A 131 11.37 5.74 10.69
CA HIS A 131 11.85 7.12 10.66
C HIS A 131 11.73 7.72 9.26
N THR A 132 12.38 7.14 8.26
CA THR A 132 12.37 7.67 6.87
C THR A 132 10.96 7.67 6.27
N PHE A 133 10.13 6.68 6.62
CA PHE A 133 8.75 6.60 6.14
C PHE A 133 7.84 7.71 6.69
N THR A 134 8.00 8.05 7.97
CA THR A 134 7.13 9.04 8.64
C THR A 134 7.68 10.46 8.61
N GLU A 135 8.96 10.64 8.26
CA GLU A 135 9.64 11.93 8.19
C GLU A 135 8.96 12.96 7.27
N PRO A 136 8.42 12.62 6.08
CA PRO A 136 7.74 13.62 5.24
C PRO A 136 6.40 14.14 5.79
N VAL A 137 5.83 13.46 6.78
CA VAL A 137 4.50 13.77 7.35
C VAL A 137 4.62 14.58 8.65
N LEU A 138 5.78 14.55 9.31
CA LEU A 138 6.08 15.22 10.57
C LEU A 138 6.91 16.49 10.34
#